data_AF-A0A831LN27-F1
#
_entry.id   AF-A0A831LN27-F1
#
_cell.length_a   1.000
_cell.length_b   1.000
_cell.length_c   1.000
_cell.angle_alpha   90.00
_cell.angle_beta   90.00
_cell.angle_gamma   90.00
#
_symmetry.space_group_name_H-M   'P 1'
#
loop_
_entity.id
_entity.type
_entity.pdbx_description
1 polymer ?
#
loop_
_entity_poly.entity_id
_entity_poly.type
_entity_poly.pdbx_seq_one_letter_code
_entity_poly.pdbx_strand_id
1 'polypeptide(L)'
;MRITRLCLGAALAIAPSLNGQTAALIGKEVAAPKHLAAGDAGRLPVTEVLQHGRTLFTANWTDQEGVGRPLTKGTGKPLSDPASPLTGMRSFNRLSGPDANSCAGCHDGPFGIAGGSGDFVGNVFVLGQRFDFATLDDQDLIPARGGRNESGQAVTLQQFSNFRATTGMFGSGYLEMLARQMTADLRAIRDQIAPGQSAALRSKGVYFGELSRRADGTWDVSKVEGLGALSLGTSGQDGPSLIIRPWHQAGAVVSLREFTNNAYNH
;
A
#
# COMPACT_ATOMS: atom_id res chain seq x y z
N MET A 1 -8.81 64.41 -33.58
CA MET A 1 -8.30 63.44 -32.57
C MET A 1 -9.33 62.35 -32.35
N ARG A 2 -9.17 61.18 -32.98
CA ARG A 2 -9.92 59.96 -32.66
C ARG A 2 -8.89 58.93 -32.20
N ILE A 3 -9.00 58.52 -30.94
CA ILE A 3 -8.15 57.49 -30.33
C ILE A 3 -8.80 56.15 -30.65
N THR A 4 -8.22 55.41 -31.59
CA THR A 4 -8.61 54.04 -31.90
C THR A 4 -7.89 53.12 -30.91
N ARG A 5 -8.63 52.56 -29.93
CA ARG A 5 -8.13 51.51 -29.03
C ARG A 5 -8.07 50.19 -29.81
N LEU A 6 -6.86 49.67 -30.02
CA LEU A 6 -6.63 48.35 -30.58
C LEU A 6 -6.79 47.32 -29.45
N CYS A 7 -7.88 46.56 -29.46
CA CYS A 7 -8.03 45.40 -28.57
C CYS A 7 -7.17 44.25 -29.11
N LEU A 8 -6.05 43.98 -28.45
CA LEU A 8 -5.23 42.80 -28.70
C LEU A 8 -5.93 41.60 -28.03
N GLY A 9 -6.68 40.82 -28.80
CA GLY A 9 -7.21 39.54 -28.35
C GLY A 9 -6.08 38.55 -28.19
N ALA A 10 -5.69 38.23 -26.95
CA ALA A 10 -4.82 37.11 -26.66
C ALA A 10 -5.58 35.81 -26.93
N ALA A 11 -5.36 35.21 -28.08
CA ALA A 11 -5.81 33.85 -28.37
C ALA A 11 -5.03 32.89 -27.48
N LEU A 12 -5.65 32.46 -26.39
CA LEU A 12 -5.14 31.39 -25.54
C LEU A 12 -5.22 30.10 -26.36
N ALA A 13 -4.10 29.67 -26.92
CA ALA A 13 -4.00 28.38 -27.60
C ALA A 13 -4.19 27.27 -26.56
N ILE A 14 -5.39 26.72 -26.50
CA ILE A 14 -5.69 25.48 -25.79
C ILE A 14 -4.93 24.38 -26.55
N ALA A 15 -3.81 23.92 -26.00
CA ALA A 15 -3.16 22.72 -26.49
C ALA A 15 -4.15 21.56 -26.33
N PRO A 16 -4.52 20.83 -27.40
CA PRO A 16 -5.33 19.64 -27.25
C PRO A 16 -4.47 18.62 -26.48
N SER A 17 -4.93 18.22 -25.30
CA SER A 17 -4.46 17.01 -24.66
C SER A 17 -4.87 15.84 -25.56
N LEU A 18 -3.98 15.45 -26.46
CA LEU A 18 -4.11 14.28 -27.33
C LEU A 18 -4.02 13.02 -26.46
N ASN A 19 -5.09 12.72 -25.73
CA ASN A 19 -5.38 11.34 -25.32
C ASN A 19 -5.87 10.60 -26.56
N GLY A 20 -4.94 10.35 -27.49
CA GLY A 20 -5.22 9.63 -28.72
C GLY A 20 -5.47 8.18 -28.38
N GLN A 21 -6.74 7.77 -28.34
CA GLN A 21 -7.09 6.41 -28.73
C GLN A 21 -6.61 6.24 -30.17
N THR A 22 -5.44 5.64 -30.34
CA THR A 22 -4.97 5.23 -31.67
C THR A 22 -5.89 4.12 -32.19
N ALA A 23 -6.04 3.96 -33.51
CA ALA A 23 -6.82 2.86 -34.08
C ALA A 23 -6.42 1.48 -33.53
N ALA A 24 -5.18 1.35 -33.03
CA ALA A 24 -4.65 0.15 -32.35
C ALA A 24 -5.29 -0.16 -30.97
N LEU A 25 -6.09 0.74 -30.41
CA LEU A 25 -6.79 0.60 -29.12
C LEU A 25 -8.29 0.35 -29.27
N ILE A 26 -8.85 0.39 -30.48
CA ILE A 26 -10.28 0.08 -30.69
C ILE A 26 -10.54 -1.37 -30.26
N GLY A 27 -11.55 -1.57 -29.41
CA GLY A 27 -11.91 -2.88 -28.85
C GLY A 27 -11.03 -3.35 -27.68
N LYS A 28 -10.05 -2.55 -27.25
CA LYS A 28 -9.25 -2.82 -26.06
C LYS A 28 -9.78 -2.03 -24.86
N GLU A 29 -9.87 -2.71 -23.73
CA GLU A 29 -10.25 -2.12 -22.45
C GLU A 29 -8.96 -1.94 -21.64
N VAL A 30 -8.19 -0.88 -21.91
CA VAL A 30 -6.89 -0.65 -21.27
C VAL A 30 -6.88 0.75 -20.67
N ALA A 31 -6.77 0.83 -19.34
CA ALA A 31 -6.76 2.09 -18.60
C ALA A 31 -5.40 2.80 -18.62
N ALA A 32 -4.29 2.06 -18.75
CA ALA A 32 -2.93 2.60 -18.82
C ALA A 32 -2.19 2.10 -20.08
N PRO A 33 -2.43 2.70 -21.27
CA PRO A 33 -1.91 2.19 -22.54
C PRO A 33 -0.39 2.36 -22.71
N LYS A 34 0.28 3.14 -21.86
CA LYS A 34 1.72 3.36 -21.89
C LYS A 34 2.28 2.99 -20.52
N HIS A 35 3.23 2.05 -20.49
CA HIS A 35 4.01 1.73 -19.30
C HIS A 35 5.40 2.36 -19.38
N LEU A 36 5.93 2.82 -18.25
CA LEU A 36 7.33 3.22 -18.14
C LEU A 36 8.20 2.00 -17.84
N ALA A 37 9.35 1.88 -18.51
CA ALA A 37 10.31 0.85 -18.16
C ALA A 37 11.07 1.24 -16.87
N ALA A 38 11.76 0.26 -16.28
CA ALA A 38 12.58 0.51 -15.10
C ALA A 38 13.65 1.59 -15.40
N GLY A 39 13.65 2.65 -14.59
CA GLY A 39 14.59 3.78 -14.71
C GLY A 39 14.12 4.93 -15.60
N ASP A 40 13.08 4.75 -16.43
CA ASP A 40 12.59 5.81 -17.32
C ASP A 40 12.03 7.00 -16.54
N ALA A 41 11.35 6.75 -15.42
CA ALA A 41 10.81 7.81 -14.57
C ALA A 41 11.89 8.79 -14.09
N GLY A 42 13.14 8.35 -13.91
CA GLY A 42 14.26 9.23 -13.52
C GLY A 42 14.78 10.13 -14.65
N ARG A 43 14.36 9.89 -15.90
CA ARG A 43 14.75 10.65 -17.10
C ARG A 43 13.67 11.64 -17.56
N LEU A 44 12.46 11.53 -17.01
CA LEU A 44 11.33 12.38 -17.36
C LEU A 44 11.29 13.63 -16.47
N PRO A 45 10.76 14.75 -16.96
CA PRO A 45 10.39 15.87 -16.11
C PRO A 45 9.46 15.42 -14.98
N VAL A 46 9.62 15.99 -13.77
CA VAL A 46 8.81 15.64 -12.60
C VAL A 46 7.31 15.75 -12.88
N THR A 47 6.90 16.76 -13.66
CA THR A 47 5.50 16.95 -14.07
C THR A 47 4.95 15.78 -14.89
N GLU A 48 5.75 15.18 -15.76
CA GLU A 48 5.36 13.99 -16.54
C GLU A 48 5.28 12.75 -15.67
N VAL A 49 6.21 12.58 -14.71
CA VAL A 49 6.17 11.47 -13.75
C VAL A 49 4.92 11.56 -12.88
N LEU A 50 4.58 12.76 -12.39
CA LEU A 50 3.38 12.99 -11.60
C LEU A 50 2.11 12.74 -12.41
N GLN A 51 2.08 13.17 -13.67
CA GLN A 51 0.94 12.92 -14.55
C GLN A 51 0.77 11.42 -14.83
N HIS A 52 1.86 10.70 -15.09
CA HIS A 52 1.82 9.25 -15.28
C HIS A 52 1.38 8.52 -14.00
N GLY A 53 1.90 8.94 -12.85
CA GLY A 53 1.47 8.42 -11.54
C GLY A 53 -0.02 8.65 -11.28
N ARG A 54 -0.55 9.83 -11.64
CA ARG A 54 -1.98 10.11 -11.59
C ARG A 54 -2.77 9.14 -12.48
N THR A 55 -2.34 8.91 -13.72
CA THR A 55 -2.99 7.92 -14.61
C THR A 55 -3.04 6.54 -13.96
N LEU A 56 -1.93 6.04 -13.40
CA LEU A 56 -1.91 4.74 -12.71
C LEU A 56 -2.80 4.72 -11.47
N PHE A 57 -2.84 5.81 -10.70
CA PHE A 57 -3.61 5.89 -9.46
C PHE A 57 -5.13 5.91 -9.71
N THR A 58 -5.57 6.55 -10.80
CA THR A 58 -6.99 6.67 -11.17
C THR A 58 -7.43 5.65 -12.22
N ALA A 59 -6.54 4.77 -12.67
CA ALA A 59 -6.88 3.72 -13.64
C ALA A 59 -7.87 2.75 -13.01
N ASN A 60 -8.95 2.44 -13.74
CA ASN A 60 -9.82 1.31 -13.45
C ASN A 60 -9.26 0.11 -14.22
N TRP A 61 -8.43 -0.68 -13.55
CA TRP A 61 -7.74 -1.80 -14.17
C TRP A 61 -8.71 -2.87 -14.67
N THR A 62 -8.38 -3.45 -15.82
CA THR A 62 -9.24 -4.41 -16.52
C THR A 62 -8.59 -5.80 -16.56
N ASP A 63 -9.38 -6.81 -16.96
CA ASP A 63 -8.88 -8.17 -17.15
C ASP A 63 -7.78 -8.23 -18.23
N GLN A 64 -7.84 -7.34 -19.25
CA GLN A 64 -6.80 -7.24 -20.29
C GLN A 64 -5.47 -6.72 -19.73
N GLU A 65 -5.52 -5.99 -18.62
CA GLU A 65 -4.36 -5.46 -17.90
C GLU A 65 -3.95 -6.37 -16.72
N GLY A 66 -4.60 -7.53 -16.55
CA GLY A 66 -4.28 -8.52 -15.53
C GLY A 66 -4.84 -8.19 -14.15
N VAL A 67 -5.94 -7.42 -14.05
CA VAL A 67 -6.61 -7.17 -12.77
C VAL A 67 -7.11 -8.47 -12.13
N GLY A 68 -7.18 -8.48 -10.80
CA GLY A 68 -7.72 -9.59 -10.02
C GLY A 68 -6.66 -10.55 -9.47
N ARG A 69 -7.13 -11.59 -8.79
CA ARG A 69 -6.30 -12.56 -8.07
C ARG A 69 -6.84 -13.99 -8.20
N PRO A 70 -6.94 -14.55 -9.42
CA PRO A 70 -7.73 -15.75 -9.67
C PRO A 70 -7.31 -16.97 -8.83
N LEU A 71 -6.04 -17.06 -8.44
CA LEU A 71 -5.46 -18.20 -7.72
C LEU A 71 -4.74 -17.82 -6.42
N THR A 72 -4.93 -16.60 -5.93
CA THR A 72 -4.26 -16.13 -4.70
C THR A 72 -5.23 -15.40 -3.77
N LYS A 73 -5.00 -15.56 -2.47
CA LYS A 73 -5.59 -14.77 -1.39
C LYS A 73 -5.07 -13.33 -1.48
N GLY A 74 -5.72 -12.38 -0.82
CA GLY A 74 -5.19 -11.02 -0.73
C GLY A 74 -3.91 -10.88 0.12
N THR A 75 -3.53 -11.94 0.82
CA THR A 75 -2.21 -12.10 1.45
C THR A 75 -1.10 -12.53 0.48
N GLY A 76 -1.41 -12.76 -0.80
CA GLY A 76 -0.48 -13.29 -1.81
C GLY A 76 -0.24 -14.81 -1.73
N LYS A 77 -0.80 -15.50 -0.72
CA LYS A 77 -0.76 -16.97 -0.62
C LYS A 77 -1.70 -17.62 -1.63
N PRO A 78 -1.49 -18.89 -2.02
CA PRO A 78 -2.46 -19.65 -2.81
C PRO A 78 -3.83 -19.72 -2.15
N LEU A 79 -4.89 -19.91 -2.95
CA LEU A 79 -6.23 -20.19 -2.43
C LEU A 79 -6.25 -21.47 -1.59
N SER A 80 -7.14 -21.51 -0.60
CA SER A 80 -7.46 -22.74 0.12
C SER A 80 -8.13 -23.77 -0.79
N ASP A 81 -8.90 -23.30 -1.79
CA ASP A 81 -9.54 -24.14 -2.80
C ASP A 81 -9.19 -23.67 -4.23
N PRO A 82 -8.07 -24.13 -4.81
CA PRO A 82 -7.65 -23.77 -6.17
C PRO A 82 -8.61 -24.25 -7.27
N ALA A 83 -9.49 -25.21 -6.99
CA ALA A 83 -10.50 -25.67 -7.95
C ALA A 83 -11.64 -24.64 -8.11
N SER A 84 -11.71 -23.64 -7.22
CA SER A 84 -12.68 -22.56 -7.23
C SER A 84 -11.96 -21.22 -7.40
N PRO A 85 -11.54 -20.84 -8.62
CA PRO A 85 -10.79 -19.60 -8.86
C PRO A 85 -11.65 -18.34 -8.70
N LEU A 86 -11.02 -17.24 -8.31
CA LEU A 86 -11.64 -15.92 -8.08
C LEU A 86 -11.77 -15.15 -9.39
N THR A 87 -12.71 -15.58 -10.23
CA THR A 87 -12.99 -15.02 -11.56
C THR A 87 -14.47 -14.72 -11.73
N GLY A 88 -14.82 -13.90 -12.73
CA GLY A 88 -16.20 -13.49 -13.01
C GLY A 88 -16.88 -12.88 -11.78
N MET A 89 -17.99 -13.47 -11.35
CA MET A 89 -18.75 -13.02 -10.16
C MET A 89 -17.97 -13.14 -8.84
N ARG A 90 -16.85 -13.88 -8.83
CA ARG A 90 -15.98 -14.05 -7.66
C ARG A 90 -14.72 -13.20 -7.72
N SER A 91 -14.59 -12.34 -8.74
CA SER A 91 -13.44 -11.46 -8.90
C SER A 91 -13.39 -10.33 -7.86
N PHE A 92 -14.52 -9.97 -7.23
CA PHE A 92 -14.61 -8.93 -6.21
C PHE A 92 -15.37 -9.45 -5.00
N ASN A 93 -14.92 -9.08 -3.80
CA ASN A 93 -15.60 -9.41 -2.56
C ASN A 93 -15.29 -8.34 -1.52
N ARG A 94 -16.29 -7.54 -1.14
CA ARG A 94 -16.10 -6.41 -0.21
C ARG A 94 -15.51 -6.78 1.16
N LEU A 95 -15.59 -8.05 1.57
CA LEU A 95 -15.13 -8.53 2.87
C LEU A 95 -13.69 -9.07 2.83
N SER A 96 -13.21 -9.50 1.65
CA SER A 96 -11.93 -10.23 1.50
C SER A 96 -11.09 -9.78 0.30
N GLY A 97 -11.60 -8.83 -0.48
CA GLY A 97 -10.94 -8.25 -1.63
C GLY A 97 -11.04 -9.05 -2.92
N PRO A 98 -10.61 -8.45 -4.04
CA PRO A 98 -10.40 -7.01 -4.20
C PRO A 98 -11.68 -6.21 -3.95
N ASP A 99 -11.55 -5.04 -3.32
CA ASP A 99 -12.68 -4.16 -2.96
C ASP A 99 -12.94 -3.08 -4.02
N ALA A 100 -11.94 -2.77 -4.84
CA ALA A 100 -11.99 -1.81 -5.93
C ALA A 100 -11.01 -2.21 -7.06
N ASN A 101 -11.24 -1.70 -8.26
CA ASN A 101 -10.36 -1.86 -9.42
C ASN A 101 -9.45 -0.64 -9.66
N SER A 102 -9.46 0.33 -8.74
CA SER A 102 -8.64 1.54 -8.79
C SER A 102 -8.21 1.99 -7.40
N CYS A 103 -7.02 2.56 -7.25
CA CYS A 103 -6.60 3.18 -5.99
C CYS A 103 -7.55 4.34 -5.63
N ALA A 104 -7.97 5.11 -6.64
CA ALA A 104 -8.95 6.17 -6.48
C ALA A 104 -10.35 5.66 -6.09
N GLY A 105 -10.63 4.36 -6.13
CA GLY A 105 -11.91 3.83 -5.64
C GLY A 105 -12.07 3.91 -4.12
N CYS A 106 -10.96 3.96 -3.38
CA CYS A 106 -10.96 4.09 -1.91
C CYS A 106 -10.21 5.33 -1.42
N HIS A 107 -9.35 5.92 -2.24
CA HIS A 107 -8.52 7.07 -1.90
C HIS A 107 -8.95 8.31 -2.71
N ASP A 108 -10.18 8.77 -2.52
CA ASP A 108 -10.84 9.80 -3.35
C ASP A 108 -11.18 11.11 -2.62
N GLY A 109 -10.99 11.17 -1.31
CA GLY A 109 -11.26 12.38 -0.53
C GLY A 109 -10.05 13.30 -0.32
N PRO A 110 -10.25 14.52 0.19
CA PRO A 110 -11.52 15.24 0.22
C PRO A 110 -11.85 15.81 -1.18
N PHE A 111 -13.12 16.19 -1.39
CA PHE A 111 -13.60 16.88 -2.61
C PHE A 111 -13.46 16.09 -3.93
N GLY A 112 -13.40 14.76 -3.89
CA GLY A 112 -13.21 13.93 -5.08
C GLY A 112 -11.79 13.99 -5.64
N ILE A 113 -10.83 14.50 -4.87
CA ILE A 113 -9.42 14.56 -5.27
C ILE A 113 -8.76 13.23 -4.93
N ALA A 114 -8.39 12.49 -5.96
CA ALA A 114 -7.65 11.23 -5.81
C ALA A 114 -6.34 11.43 -5.02
N GLY A 115 -6.12 10.57 -4.02
CA GLY A 115 -4.92 10.49 -3.21
C GLY A 115 -5.12 10.70 -1.71
N GLY A 116 -6.30 11.13 -1.23
CA GLY A 116 -6.54 11.22 0.22
C GLY A 116 -7.22 9.98 0.77
N SER A 117 -7.91 10.13 1.90
CA SER A 117 -8.71 9.07 2.51
C SER A 117 -10.10 9.03 1.89
N GLY A 118 -10.68 7.84 1.78
CA GLY A 118 -12.09 7.69 1.41
C GLY A 118 -13.04 7.98 2.56
N ASP A 119 -14.34 8.06 2.23
CA ASP A 119 -15.42 8.08 3.22
C ASP A 119 -15.59 6.69 3.88
N PHE A 120 -16.49 6.58 4.85
CA PHE A 120 -16.75 5.36 5.61
C PHE A 120 -17.03 4.14 4.73
N VAL A 121 -17.68 4.33 3.57
CA VAL A 121 -17.95 3.25 2.60
C VAL A 121 -16.68 2.68 1.96
N GLY A 122 -15.63 3.51 1.85
CA GLY A 122 -14.33 3.15 1.29
C GLY A 122 -13.36 2.55 2.30
N ASN A 123 -13.74 2.43 3.58
CA ASN A 123 -12.93 1.83 4.65
C ASN A 123 -12.63 0.34 4.39
N VAL A 124 -11.53 -0.18 4.92
CA VAL A 124 -11.06 -1.54 4.60
C VAL A 124 -11.33 -2.55 5.71
N PHE A 125 -11.59 -3.81 5.33
CA PHE A 125 -11.71 -4.94 6.26
C PHE A 125 -10.38 -5.67 6.37
N VAL A 126 -9.46 -5.13 7.17
CA VAL A 126 -8.12 -5.71 7.36
C VAL A 126 -8.23 -7.10 7.98
N LEU A 127 -7.40 -8.04 7.53
CA LEU A 127 -7.43 -9.47 7.81
C LEU A 127 -8.50 -10.25 7.05
N GLY A 128 -9.52 -9.62 6.45
CA GLY A 128 -10.49 -10.31 5.61
C GLY A 128 -9.84 -10.95 4.37
N GLN A 129 -8.76 -10.36 3.89
CA GLN A 129 -7.98 -10.85 2.75
C GLN A 129 -7.22 -12.17 2.96
N ARG A 130 -7.31 -12.76 4.15
CA ARG A 130 -6.82 -14.12 4.44
C ARG A 130 -7.77 -15.21 3.94
N PHE A 131 -9.03 -14.87 3.69
CA PHE A 131 -10.00 -15.76 3.06
C PHE A 131 -9.83 -15.77 1.54
N ASP A 132 -10.23 -16.87 0.90
CA ASP A 132 -10.33 -16.90 -0.56
C ASP A 132 -11.41 -15.91 -1.01
N PHE A 133 -12.62 -16.13 -0.48
CA PHE A 133 -13.83 -15.35 -0.71
C PHE A 133 -14.71 -15.45 0.54
N ALA A 134 -14.69 -14.44 1.40
CA ALA A 134 -15.43 -14.46 2.66
C ALA A 134 -16.95 -14.52 2.41
N THR A 135 -17.60 -15.51 3.04
CA THR A 135 -19.05 -15.75 2.96
C THR A 135 -19.72 -15.75 4.34
N LEU A 136 -18.96 -16.00 5.40
CA LEU A 136 -19.48 -16.24 6.76
C LEU A 136 -20.47 -17.42 6.81
N ASP A 137 -20.43 -18.31 5.82
CA ASP A 137 -21.26 -19.50 5.75
C ASP A 137 -20.63 -20.62 6.59
N ASP A 138 -21.25 -20.98 7.70
CA ASP A 138 -20.73 -21.99 8.61
C ASP A 138 -20.80 -23.43 8.04
N GLN A 139 -21.52 -23.64 6.94
CA GLN A 139 -21.54 -24.90 6.19
C GLN A 139 -20.31 -25.06 5.29
N ASP A 140 -19.57 -23.99 5.01
CA ASP A 140 -18.26 -24.08 4.37
C ASP A 140 -17.25 -24.69 5.34
N LEU A 141 -16.89 -25.95 5.12
CA LEU A 141 -15.96 -26.70 5.97
C LEU A 141 -14.49 -26.49 5.61
N ILE A 142 -14.17 -25.80 4.51
CA ILE A 142 -12.78 -25.60 4.08
C ILE A 142 -12.15 -24.43 4.84
N PRO A 143 -11.07 -24.66 5.63
CA PRO A 143 -10.39 -23.59 6.36
C PRO A 143 -9.90 -22.46 5.45
N ALA A 144 -10.15 -21.23 5.89
CA ALA A 144 -9.83 -19.99 5.20
C ALA A 144 -10.39 -19.88 3.76
N ARG A 145 -11.41 -20.66 3.38
CA ARG A 145 -12.11 -20.48 2.11
C ARG A 145 -13.10 -19.32 2.20
N GLY A 146 -14.15 -19.44 3.00
CA GLY A 146 -15.12 -18.35 3.18
C GLY A 146 -15.78 -18.23 4.56
N GLY A 147 -16.04 -19.35 5.24
CA GLY A 147 -16.79 -19.36 6.51
C GLY A 147 -15.99 -19.74 7.76
N ARG A 148 -14.77 -20.27 7.60
CA ARG A 148 -13.94 -20.77 8.69
C ARG A 148 -12.56 -20.19 8.67
N ASN A 149 -12.00 -19.87 9.84
CA ASN A 149 -10.62 -19.41 9.97
C ASN A 149 -9.63 -20.56 9.69
N GLU A 150 -8.35 -20.26 9.85
CA GLU A 150 -7.23 -21.18 9.65
C GLU A 150 -7.27 -22.41 10.57
N SER A 151 -7.91 -22.31 11.74
CA SER A 151 -8.10 -23.45 12.66
C SER A 151 -9.41 -24.22 12.41
N GLY A 152 -10.14 -23.90 11.35
CA GLY A 152 -11.41 -24.57 11.00
C GLY A 152 -12.60 -24.13 11.86
N GLN A 153 -12.46 -23.09 12.67
CA GLN A 153 -13.55 -22.54 13.47
C GLN A 153 -14.38 -21.58 12.62
N ALA A 154 -15.71 -21.65 12.76
CA ALA A 154 -16.60 -20.72 12.08
C ALA A 154 -16.29 -19.27 12.50
N VAL A 155 -16.29 -18.35 11.54
CA VAL A 155 -16.07 -16.92 11.80
C VAL A 155 -17.37 -16.14 11.70
N THR A 156 -17.50 -15.14 12.57
CA THR A 156 -18.64 -14.21 12.56
C THR A 156 -18.24 -12.86 11.98
N LEU A 157 -19.23 -11.99 11.75
CA LEU A 157 -19.02 -10.59 11.35
C LEU A 157 -18.06 -9.83 12.30
N GLN A 158 -17.99 -10.21 13.57
CA GLN A 158 -17.12 -9.54 14.55
C GLN A 158 -15.70 -10.09 14.61
N GLN A 159 -15.42 -11.21 13.93
CA GLN A 159 -14.16 -11.94 14.03
C GLN A 159 -13.45 -12.10 12.69
N PHE A 160 -14.16 -11.95 11.58
CA PHE A 160 -13.58 -12.15 10.25
C PHE A 160 -12.59 -11.04 9.87
N SER A 161 -12.67 -9.84 10.45
CA SER A 161 -11.76 -8.74 10.08
C SER A 161 -11.69 -7.63 11.14
N ASN A 162 -10.77 -6.71 10.89
CA ASN A 162 -10.57 -5.45 11.57
C ASN A 162 -10.98 -4.32 10.62
N PHE A 163 -12.14 -3.71 10.84
CA PHE A 163 -12.57 -2.56 10.05
C PHE A 163 -11.69 -1.33 10.36
N ARG A 164 -11.16 -0.68 9.32
CA ARG A 164 -10.22 0.44 9.47
C ARG A 164 -10.51 1.55 8.46
N ALA A 165 -10.31 2.78 8.92
CA ALA A 165 -10.39 3.94 8.04
C ALA A 165 -9.35 3.84 6.92
N THR A 166 -9.76 4.19 5.70
CA THR A 166 -8.83 4.24 4.58
C THR A 166 -7.83 5.37 4.78
N THR A 167 -6.55 5.06 4.67
CA THR A 167 -5.49 6.04 4.93
C THR A 167 -5.41 7.08 3.81
N GLY A 168 -5.03 8.31 4.15
CA GLY A 168 -4.61 9.29 3.15
C GLY A 168 -3.28 8.90 2.51
N MET A 169 -3.15 9.09 1.21
CA MET A 169 -1.92 8.83 0.44
C MET A 169 -1.16 10.11 0.05
N PHE A 170 -1.71 11.30 0.34
CA PHE A 170 -1.01 12.57 0.14
C PHE A 170 0.27 12.63 0.96
N GLY A 171 1.38 12.99 0.32
CA GLY A 171 2.68 13.07 0.97
C GLY A 171 3.25 11.71 1.39
N SER A 172 2.65 10.60 0.96
CA SER A 172 3.08 9.25 1.35
C SER A 172 4.55 8.97 1.05
N GLY A 173 5.06 9.47 -0.08
CA GLY A 173 6.48 9.38 -0.42
C GLY A 173 7.39 10.07 0.60
N TYR A 174 6.97 11.20 1.19
CA TYR A 174 7.74 11.89 2.23
C TYR A 174 7.75 11.09 3.54
N LEU A 175 6.62 10.45 3.91
CA LEU A 175 6.55 9.59 5.09
C LEU A 175 7.49 8.39 4.97
N GLU A 176 7.52 7.73 3.80
CA GLU A 176 8.46 6.64 3.56
C GLU A 176 9.92 7.13 3.57
N MET A 177 10.21 8.27 2.95
CA MET A 177 11.55 8.84 2.96
C MET A 177 12.02 9.17 4.38
N LEU A 178 11.14 9.74 5.22
CA LEU A 178 11.43 9.99 6.63
C LEU A 178 11.69 8.69 7.38
N ALA A 179 10.84 7.67 7.20
CA ALA A 179 11.04 6.36 7.81
C ALA A 179 12.39 5.73 7.42
N ARG A 180 12.80 5.84 6.16
CA ARG A 180 14.11 5.37 5.66
C ARG A 180 15.27 6.12 6.32
N GLN A 181 15.20 7.44 6.41
CA GLN A 181 16.23 8.25 7.07
C GLN A 181 16.35 7.91 8.56
N MET A 182 15.22 7.83 9.26
CA MET A 182 15.20 7.49 10.67
C MET A 182 15.71 6.06 10.91
N THR A 183 15.34 5.10 10.07
CA THR A 183 15.88 3.73 10.11
C THR A 183 17.41 3.73 9.98
N ALA A 184 17.96 4.54 9.07
CA ALA A 184 19.41 4.65 8.90
C ALA A 184 20.09 5.21 10.17
N ASP A 185 19.52 6.27 10.75
CA ASP A 185 20.02 6.86 12.00
C ASP A 185 19.99 5.84 13.16
N LEU A 186 18.88 5.11 13.33
CA LEU A 186 18.72 4.10 14.39
C LEU A 186 19.70 2.94 14.24
N ARG A 187 19.96 2.49 13.01
CA ARG A 187 20.97 1.46 12.73
C ARG A 187 22.38 1.96 13.00
N ALA A 188 22.69 3.20 12.64
CA ALA A 188 23.99 3.79 12.95
C ALA A 188 24.24 3.85 14.47
N ILE A 189 23.22 4.16 15.28
CA ILE A 189 23.32 4.11 16.74
C ILE A 189 23.56 2.67 17.20
N ARG A 190 22.72 1.72 16.77
CA ARG A 190 22.88 0.28 17.09
C ARG A 190 24.30 -0.21 16.81
N ASP A 191 24.82 0.10 15.64
CA ASP A 191 26.11 -0.42 15.17
C ASP A 191 27.32 0.13 15.96
N GLN A 192 27.12 1.18 16.76
CA GLN A 192 28.13 1.74 17.67
C GLN A 192 28.09 1.14 19.09
N ILE A 193 27.08 0.34 19.43
CA ILE A 193 26.93 -0.23 20.77
C ILE A 193 27.86 -1.45 20.93
N ALA A 194 28.89 -1.31 21.77
CA ALA A 194 29.77 -2.43 22.12
C ALA A 194 29.07 -3.38 23.12
N PRO A 195 29.49 -4.67 23.22
CA PRO A 195 29.00 -5.57 24.25
C PRO A 195 29.17 -4.97 25.66
N GLY A 196 28.11 -5.06 26.47
CA GLY A 196 28.05 -4.46 27.80
C GLY A 196 27.57 -3.00 27.82
N GLN A 197 27.25 -2.40 26.68
CA GLN A 197 26.78 -1.02 26.57
C GLN A 197 25.31 -0.91 26.18
N SER A 198 24.75 0.28 26.40
CA SER A 198 23.44 0.68 25.90
C SER A 198 23.50 2.06 25.26
N ALA A 199 22.54 2.35 24.39
CA ALA A 199 22.37 3.69 23.85
C ALA A 199 20.89 4.03 23.66
N ALA A 200 20.57 5.32 23.83
CA ALA A 200 19.27 5.87 23.50
C ALA A 200 19.06 5.87 21.99
N LEU A 201 17.97 5.27 21.53
CA LEU A 201 17.55 5.32 20.13
C LEU A 201 16.81 6.64 19.87
N ARG A 202 17.42 7.54 19.10
CA ARG A 202 16.85 8.85 18.75
C ARG A 202 17.07 9.17 17.28
N SER A 203 16.05 9.69 16.62
CA SER A 203 16.21 10.22 15.27
C SER A 203 15.16 11.30 15.00
N LYS A 204 15.57 12.37 14.30
CA LYS A 204 14.71 13.51 13.91
C LYS A 204 13.82 14.04 15.05
N GLY A 205 14.34 14.10 16.27
CA GLY A 205 13.62 14.57 17.46
C GLY A 205 12.70 13.54 18.13
N VAL A 206 12.55 12.34 17.57
CA VAL A 206 11.76 11.24 18.13
C VAL A 206 12.65 10.30 18.94
N TYR A 207 12.17 9.90 20.12
CA TYR A 207 12.82 8.91 21.00
C TYR A 207 12.12 7.56 20.87
N PHE A 208 12.91 6.49 20.73
CA PHE A 208 12.44 5.11 20.57
C PHE A 208 12.89 4.22 21.74
N GLY A 209 13.18 4.80 22.90
CA GLY A 209 13.66 4.04 24.05
C GLY A 209 15.16 3.76 24.02
N GLU A 210 15.58 2.75 24.78
CA GLU A 210 16.98 2.34 24.94
C GLU A 210 17.19 0.95 24.32
N LEU A 211 18.27 0.80 23.56
CA LEU A 211 18.75 -0.48 23.07
C LEU A 211 20.03 -0.86 23.82
N SER A 212 20.09 -2.09 24.31
CA SER A 212 21.28 -2.59 25.01
C SER A 212 21.86 -3.80 24.30
N ARG A 213 23.19 -3.87 24.26
CA ARG A 213 23.94 -5.06 23.86
C ARG A 213 24.59 -5.64 25.10
N ARG A 214 24.15 -6.82 25.52
CA ARG A 214 24.66 -7.51 26.72
C ARG A 214 26.13 -7.88 26.54
N ALA A 215 26.82 -8.15 27.65
CA ALA A 215 28.24 -8.52 27.64
C ALA A 215 28.53 -9.80 26.84
N ASP A 216 27.56 -10.72 26.74
CA ASP A 216 27.63 -11.92 25.91
C ASP A 216 27.37 -11.67 24.41
N GLY A 217 27.13 -10.41 24.02
CA GLY A 217 26.89 -9.97 22.66
C GLY A 217 25.42 -10.05 22.22
N THR A 218 24.52 -10.59 23.04
CA THR A 218 23.07 -10.63 22.75
C THR A 218 22.41 -9.27 22.91
N TRP A 219 21.28 -9.06 22.25
CA TRP A 219 20.56 -7.79 22.26
C TRP A 219 19.38 -7.79 23.24
N ASP A 220 19.20 -6.70 23.95
CA ASP A 220 18.04 -6.41 24.79
C ASP A 220 17.22 -5.27 24.17
N VAL A 221 16.02 -5.61 23.71
CA VAL A 221 15.07 -4.68 23.09
C VAL A 221 13.91 -4.34 24.01
N SER A 222 13.90 -4.81 25.26
CA SER A 222 12.76 -4.67 26.18
C SER A 222 12.40 -3.21 26.52
N LYS A 223 13.36 -2.30 26.37
CA LYS A 223 13.19 -0.86 26.56
C LYS A 223 13.08 -0.08 25.24
N VAL A 224 12.98 -0.76 24.10
CA VAL A 224 12.74 -0.12 22.81
C VAL A 224 11.25 0.06 22.61
N GLU A 225 10.85 1.26 22.19
CA GLU A 225 9.46 1.68 22.05
C GLU A 225 9.14 2.10 20.61
N GLY A 226 7.87 2.03 20.23
CA GLY A 226 7.38 2.53 18.93
C GLY A 226 7.78 1.70 17.70
N LEU A 227 8.48 0.58 17.88
CA LEU A 227 8.85 -0.35 16.80
C LEU A 227 8.16 -1.70 16.99
N GLY A 228 7.60 -2.25 15.91
CA GLY A 228 6.90 -3.54 15.92
C GLY A 228 7.85 -4.74 16.01
N ALA A 229 7.31 -5.92 16.31
CA ALA A 229 8.07 -7.17 16.47
C ALA A 229 8.95 -7.51 15.25
N LEU A 230 8.47 -7.26 14.03
CA LEU A 230 9.24 -7.45 12.79
C LEU A 230 10.50 -6.57 12.68
N SER A 231 10.61 -5.53 13.50
CA SER A 231 11.76 -4.62 13.55
C SER A 231 12.65 -4.87 14.75
N LEU A 232 12.12 -5.52 15.79
CA LEU A 232 12.80 -5.82 17.05
C LEU A 232 13.29 -7.26 17.17
N GLY A 233 12.93 -8.15 16.25
CA GLY A 233 13.43 -9.53 16.25
C GLY A 233 14.96 -9.59 16.23
N THR A 234 15.51 -10.42 17.12
CA THR A 234 16.95 -10.68 17.27
C THR A 234 17.20 -12.19 17.17
N SER A 235 18.39 -12.59 16.71
CA SER A 235 18.79 -13.99 16.60
C SER A 235 20.24 -14.14 17.06
N GLY A 236 20.46 -14.63 18.28
CA GLY A 236 21.81 -14.70 18.85
C GLY A 236 22.48 -13.33 18.92
N GLN A 237 23.57 -13.15 18.18
CA GLN A 237 24.32 -11.89 18.10
C GLN A 237 23.84 -10.95 17.00
N ASP A 238 22.95 -11.41 16.10
CA ASP A 238 22.36 -10.57 15.07
C ASP A 238 21.39 -9.57 15.72
N GLY A 239 21.73 -8.28 15.57
CA GLY A 239 20.97 -7.18 16.14
C GLY A 239 19.62 -6.94 15.47
N PRO A 240 18.70 -6.25 16.17
CA PRO A 240 17.39 -5.94 15.64
C PRO A 240 17.51 -5.08 14.38
N SER A 241 16.62 -5.25 13.41
CA SER A 241 16.69 -4.52 12.14
C SER A 241 16.38 -3.02 12.30
N LEU A 242 15.62 -2.65 13.34
CA LEU A 242 15.19 -1.27 13.67
C LEU A 242 14.51 -0.53 12.52
N ILE A 243 13.92 -1.27 11.57
CA ILE A 243 13.23 -0.66 10.43
C ILE A 243 11.96 0.03 10.91
N ILE A 244 11.81 1.31 10.61
CA ILE A 244 10.54 2.00 10.76
C ILE A 244 9.63 1.57 9.61
N ARG A 245 8.44 1.06 9.96
CA ARG A 245 7.43 0.56 9.03
C ARG A 245 6.25 1.53 9.05
N PRO A 246 6.19 2.50 8.11
CA PRO A 246 5.28 3.63 8.22
C PRO A 246 3.83 3.30 7.82
N TRP A 247 3.59 2.09 7.30
CA TRP A 247 2.32 1.71 6.71
C TRP A 247 1.57 0.70 7.57
N HIS A 248 0.23 0.83 7.54
CA HIS A 248 -0.72 0.19 8.44
C HIS A 248 -0.60 0.65 9.90
N GLN A 249 -1.70 0.62 10.63
CA GLN A 249 -1.78 1.12 12.01
C GLN A 249 -0.80 0.42 12.97
N ALA A 250 -0.48 -0.85 12.72
CA ALA A 250 0.45 -1.64 13.54
C ALA A 250 1.91 -1.59 13.05
N GLY A 251 2.22 -0.77 12.03
CA GLY A 251 3.56 -0.70 11.44
C GLY A 251 4.00 -2.03 10.84
N ALA A 252 3.18 -2.59 9.94
CA ALA A 252 3.41 -3.92 9.38
C ALA A 252 4.15 -3.89 8.04
N VAL A 253 3.99 -2.80 7.27
CA VAL A 253 4.44 -2.70 5.87
C VAL A 253 5.58 -1.69 5.76
N VAL A 254 6.65 -2.06 5.05
CA VAL A 254 7.90 -1.28 5.03
C VAL A 254 7.93 -0.20 3.95
N SER A 255 7.17 -0.36 2.87
CA SER A 255 7.25 0.53 1.72
C SER A 255 5.93 0.66 0.99
N LEU A 256 5.80 1.74 0.22
CA LEU A 256 4.70 2.00 -0.70
C LEU A 256 4.60 0.92 -1.75
N ARG A 257 5.73 0.38 -2.23
CA ARG A 257 5.70 -0.75 -3.17
C ARG A 257 4.99 -1.96 -2.57
N GLU A 258 5.35 -2.32 -1.34
CA GLU A 258 4.70 -3.43 -0.65
C GLU A 258 3.24 -3.12 -0.35
N PHE A 259 2.94 -1.90 0.15
CA PHE A 259 1.57 -1.45 0.38
C PHE A 259 0.71 -1.56 -0.89
N THR A 260 1.19 -1.02 -2.01
CA THR A 260 0.50 -1.04 -3.30
C THR A 260 0.28 -2.47 -3.81
N ASN A 261 1.29 -3.33 -3.73
CA ASN A 261 1.15 -4.73 -4.15
C ASN A 261 0.14 -5.49 -3.29
N ASN A 262 0.12 -5.25 -1.98
CA ASN A 262 -0.86 -5.84 -1.07
C ASN A 262 -2.27 -5.30 -1.38
N ALA A 263 -2.39 -3.99 -1.60
CA ALA A 263 -3.66 -3.33 -1.91
C ALA A 263 -4.27 -3.81 -3.22
N TYR A 264 -3.46 -4.14 -4.24
CA TYR A 264 -3.98 -4.73 -5.48
C TYR A 264 -4.64 -6.10 -5.31
N ASN A 265 -4.34 -6.81 -4.22
CA ASN A 265 -5.01 -8.05 -3.89
C ASN A 265 -6.11 -7.88 -2.82
N HIS A 266 -6.33 -6.65 -2.31
CA HIS A 266 -7.25 -6.36 -1.20
C HIS A 266 -8.52 -5.63 -1.63
#